data_AF-Q2CER1-F1
#
_entry.id   AF-Q2CER1-F1
#
_cell.length_a   1.000
_cell.length_b   1.000
_cell.length_c   1.000
_cell.angle_alpha   90.00
_cell.angle_beta   90.00
_cell.angle_gamma   90.00
#
_symmetry.space_group_name_H-M   'P 1'
#
loop_
_entity.id
_entity.type
_entity.pdbx_description
1 polymer ?
#
loop_
_entity_poly.entity_id
_entity_poly.type
_entity_poly.pdbx_seq_one_letter_code
_entity_poly.pdbx_strand_id
1 'polypeptide(L)'
;MTPRIRRILLPALLLTLATGASPARGAECADARALRWLEDHLGPPPPPAGVLTGRQRLETPVWLRGAEIADAKYAVSLRRGPDAGMAALSELAIGPLRSDDAYGAGIRVEAPRDGDDSPVRLFLHDVQIVADWPDWVSYEETNYDGIDFGAPGELYGHRVRIRDWNADAALDIKADLSQFVALDISGGGNRPIRYWRAGPHDLVASRISRPDDGPLIWFADCDAATLRIFDTQFNGHPRLPADRIACESGQGPEIAYLSEDPRTTDALHPFLRGCPAPD
;
A
#
# COMPACT_ATOMS: atom_id res chain seq x y z
N MET A 1 -19.74 -70.61 -2.64
CA MET A 1 -18.96 -69.81 -1.67
C MET A 1 -17.66 -69.43 -2.34
N THR A 2 -17.52 -68.17 -2.73
CA THR A 2 -16.41 -67.66 -3.56
C THR A 2 -15.84 -66.44 -2.87
N PRO A 3 -14.53 -66.36 -2.58
CA PRO A 3 -13.98 -65.23 -1.83
C PRO A 3 -13.74 -64.03 -2.76
N ARG A 4 -14.21 -62.86 -2.34
CA ARG A 4 -13.94 -61.56 -2.99
C ARG A 4 -12.56 -61.04 -2.56
N ILE A 5 -11.66 -60.90 -3.53
CA ILE A 5 -10.35 -60.26 -3.36
C ILE A 5 -10.54 -58.73 -3.38
N ARG A 6 -10.20 -58.05 -2.28
CA ARG A 6 -10.11 -56.58 -2.22
C ARG A 6 -8.77 -56.14 -2.81
N ARG A 7 -8.79 -55.37 -3.89
CA ARG A 7 -7.63 -54.62 -4.40
C ARG A 7 -7.45 -53.35 -3.56
N ILE A 8 -6.30 -53.21 -2.92
CA ILE A 8 -5.86 -51.99 -2.23
C ILE A 8 -5.10 -51.16 -3.27
N LEU A 9 -5.62 -49.97 -3.59
CA LEU A 9 -4.93 -48.95 -4.39
C LEU A 9 -4.06 -48.12 -3.43
N LEU A 10 -2.75 -48.11 -3.63
CA LEU A 10 -1.85 -47.13 -3.01
C LEU A 10 -1.93 -45.80 -3.78
N PRO A 11 -1.98 -44.63 -3.11
CA PRO A 11 -1.78 -43.36 -3.76
C PRO A 11 -0.27 -43.14 -4.00
N ALA A 12 0.10 -42.85 -5.24
CA ALA A 12 1.42 -42.37 -5.60
C ALA A 12 1.56 -40.91 -5.14
N LEU A 13 2.41 -40.68 -4.15
CA LEU A 13 2.77 -39.35 -3.66
C LEU A 13 3.78 -38.74 -4.65
N LEU A 14 3.33 -37.83 -5.51
CA LEU A 14 4.23 -36.96 -6.28
C LEU A 14 4.81 -35.89 -5.35
N LEU A 15 6.08 -36.03 -5.01
CA LEU A 15 6.87 -34.98 -4.37
C LEU A 15 7.31 -33.98 -5.45
N THR A 16 6.63 -32.84 -5.56
CA THR A 16 7.14 -31.68 -6.30
C THR A 16 8.15 -30.94 -5.42
N LEU A 17 9.43 -31.08 -5.74
CA LEU A 17 10.49 -30.24 -5.17
C LEU A 17 10.35 -28.83 -5.73
N ALA A 18 9.68 -27.95 -5.00
CA ALA A 18 9.74 -26.52 -5.25
C ALA A 18 11.13 -26.01 -4.83
N THR A 19 11.96 -25.64 -5.81
CA THR A 19 13.23 -24.95 -5.58
C THR A 19 12.93 -23.54 -5.08
N GLY A 20 12.90 -23.36 -3.76
CA GLY A 20 12.83 -22.05 -3.12
C GLY A 20 14.16 -21.31 -3.29
N ALA A 21 14.25 -20.43 -4.29
CA ALA A 21 15.19 -19.31 -4.22
C ALA A 21 14.91 -18.55 -2.91
N SER A 22 15.94 -18.13 -2.17
CA SER A 22 15.77 -17.44 -0.88
C SER A 22 15.62 -15.92 -1.09
N PRO A 23 14.39 -15.35 -1.08
CA PRO A 23 14.16 -13.90 -1.17
C PRO A 23 14.57 -13.13 0.11
N ALA A 24 14.96 -13.83 1.19
CA ALA A 24 15.12 -13.21 2.52
C ALA A 24 16.25 -12.17 2.62
N ARG A 25 17.43 -12.41 2.03
CA ARG A 25 18.59 -11.49 2.17
C ARG A 25 18.42 -10.15 1.47
N GLY A 26 17.71 -10.12 0.33
CA GLY A 26 17.45 -8.88 -0.40
C GLY A 26 16.50 -7.95 0.35
N ALA A 27 15.49 -8.53 0.99
CA ALA A 27 14.52 -7.80 1.81
C ALA A 27 15.19 -7.16 3.04
N GLU A 28 16.01 -7.92 3.78
CA GLU A 28 16.73 -7.41 4.96
C GLU A 28 17.61 -6.18 4.64
N CYS A 29 18.26 -6.17 3.47
CA CYS A 29 19.11 -5.06 3.08
C CYS A 29 18.32 -3.81 2.64
N ALA A 30 17.23 -3.99 1.89
CA ALA A 30 16.33 -2.89 1.53
C ALA A 30 15.68 -2.26 2.78
N ASP A 31 15.31 -3.09 3.76
CA ASP A 31 14.77 -2.63 5.04
C ASP A 31 15.80 -1.78 5.81
N ALA A 32 17.04 -2.27 5.93
CA ALA A 32 18.12 -1.54 6.59
C ALA A 32 18.45 -0.21 5.88
N ARG A 33 18.36 -0.14 4.55
CA ARG A 33 18.54 1.11 3.79
C ARG A 33 17.41 2.10 4.02
N ALA A 34 16.16 1.64 3.97
CA ALA A 34 14.99 2.45 4.22
C ALA A 34 15.05 3.10 5.62
N LEU A 35 15.31 2.29 6.65
CA LEU A 35 15.43 2.76 8.04
C LEU A 35 16.61 3.73 8.24
N ARG A 36 17.77 3.45 7.65
CA ARG A 36 18.92 4.36 7.69
C ARG A 36 18.61 5.71 7.02
N TRP A 37 17.94 5.68 5.87
CA TRP A 37 17.54 6.90 5.19
C TRP A 37 16.60 7.74 6.07
N LEU A 38 15.64 7.11 6.74
CA LEU A 38 14.76 7.78 7.71
C LEU A 38 15.56 8.39 8.86
N GLU A 39 16.52 7.65 9.42
CA GLU A 39 17.40 8.15 10.49
C GLU A 39 18.22 9.37 10.07
N ASP A 40 18.79 9.35 8.87
CA ASP A 40 19.57 10.46 8.32
C ASP A 40 18.74 11.75 8.14
N HIS A 41 17.42 11.64 7.97
CA HIS A 41 16.53 12.77 7.61
C HIS A 41 15.56 13.21 8.72
N LEU A 42 15.18 12.31 9.62
CA LEU A 42 14.27 12.57 10.74
C LEU A 42 14.95 12.44 12.10
N GLY A 43 16.22 12.04 12.14
CA GLY A 43 16.97 11.79 13.37
C GLY A 43 16.81 10.35 13.88
N PRO A 44 17.41 10.02 15.03
CA PRO A 44 17.40 8.66 15.59
C PRO A 44 15.99 8.06 15.66
N PRO A 45 15.83 6.76 15.36
CA PRO A 45 14.53 6.11 15.43
C PRO A 45 13.94 6.26 16.84
N PRO A 46 12.68 6.69 16.97
CA PRO A 46 12.03 6.78 18.26
C PRO A 46 11.86 5.38 18.87
N PRO A 47 11.68 5.29 20.21
CA PRO A 47 11.30 4.04 20.84
C PRO A 47 9.98 3.52 20.26
N PRO A 48 9.78 2.19 20.18
CA PRO A 48 8.49 1.62 19.79
C PRO A 48 7.36 2.15 20.67
N ALA A 49 6.27 2.62 20.05
CA ALA A 49 5.14 3.19 20.77
C ALA A 49 4.29 2.15 21.51
N GLY A 50 4.33 0.89 21.07
CA GLY A 50 3.54 -0.20 21.66
C GLY A 50 2.07 -0.13 21.25
N VAL A 51 1.18 -0.56 22.14
CA VAL A 51 -0.26 -0.60 21.87
C VAL A 51 -0.89 0.77 22.12
N LEU A 52 -1.62 1.28 21.12
CA LEU A 52 -2.36 2.53 21.15
C LEU A 52 -3.83 2.27 20.80
N THR A 53 -4.73 3.03 21.41
CA THR A 53 -6.17 2.98 21.09
C THR A 53 -6.65 4.34 20.65
N GLY A 54 -7.60 4.36 19.72
CA GLY A 54 -8.17 5.60 19.19
C GLY A 54 -7.20 6.38 18.28
N ARG A 55 -7.64 7.58 17.87
CA ARG A 55 -6.95 8.37 16.85
C ARG A 55 -5.68 9.02 17.36
N GLN A 56 -4.56 8.69 16.71
CA GLN A 56 -3.28 9.38 16.89
C GLN A 56 -3.21 10.59 15.94
N ARG A 57 -3.19 11.79 16.50
CA ARG A 57 -3.04 13.03 15.73
C ARG A 57 -1.57 13.45 15.74
N LEU A 58 -0.95 13.44 14.57
CA LEU A 58 0.46 13.73 14.38
C LEU A 58 0.62 14.98 13.51
N GLU A 59 1.72 15.69 13.73
CA GLU A 59 2.10 16.87 12.95
C GLU A 59 3.55 16.73 12.49
N THR A 60 3.85 17.08 11.23
CA THR A 60 5.21 16.99 10.69
C THR A 60 6.15 18.06 11.25
N PRO A 61 7.46 17.80 11.41
CA PRO A 61 8.12 16.51 11.18
C PRO A 61 7.84 15.48 12.29
N VAL A 62 7.59 14.23 11.91
CA VAL A 62 7.28 13.17 12.88
C VAL A 62 7.73 11.79 12.38
N TRP A 63 8.18 10.95 13.31
CA TRP A 63 8.36 9.52 13.11
C TRP A 63 7.56 8.77 14.16
N LEU A 64 6.58 7.95 13.75
CA LEU A 64 5.93 6.96 14.62
C LEU A 64 6.44 5.57 14.28
N ARG A 65 6.86 4.81 15.29
CA ARG A 65 7.44 3.49 15.11
C ARG A 65 6.84 2.45 16.05
N GLY A 66 6.68 1.21 15.55
CA GLY A 66 6.39 0.04 16.39
C GLY A 66 5.05 0.17 17.13
N ALA A 67 4.02 0.66 16.45
CA ALA A 67 2.71 0.91 17.03
C ALA A 67 1.69 -0.14 16.57
N GLU A 68 0.91 -0.66 17.51
CA GLU A 68 -0.29 -1.45 17.26
C GLU A 68 -1.51 -0.57 17.57
N ILE A 69 -2.31 -0.21 16.57
CA ILE A 69 -3.39 0.78 16.72
C ILE A 69 -4.73 0.18 16.34
N ALA A 70 -5.71 0.23 17.25
CA ALA A 70 -7.07 -0.27 17.03
C ALA A 70 -8.15 0.69 17.55
N ASP A 71 -9.42 0.35 17.27
CA ASP A 71 -10.63 1.02 17.77
C ASP A 71 -10.63 2.54 17.49
N ALA A 72 -10.30 2.92 16.25
CA ALA A 72 -10.23 4.29 15.81
C ALA A 72 -10.97 4.50 14.48
N LYS A 73 -11.64 5.64 14.33
CA LYS A 73 -12.16 6.11 13.04
C LYS A 73 -11.04 6.40 12.04
N TYR A 74 -9.99 7.05 12.54
CA TYR A 74 -8.73 7.28 11.84
C TYR A 74 -7.62 6.83 12.78
N ALA A 75 -6.90 5.74 12.49
CA ALA A 75 -5.87 5.23 13.42
C ALA A 75 -4.71 6.22 13.55
N VAL A 76 -4.20 6.69 12.40
CA VAL A 76 -3.26 7.80 12.30
C VAL A 76 -3.89 8.91 11.48
N SER A 77 -3.79 10.13 11.97
CA SER A 77 -4.10 11.34 11.21
C SER A 77 -2.92 12.28 11.24
N LEU A 78 -2.39 12.57 10.07
CA LEU A 78 -1.24 13.41 9.87
C LEU A 78 -1.66 14.76 9.32
N ARG A 79 -1.17 15.83 9.93
CA ARG A 79 -1.25 17.19 9.41
C ARG A 79 0.16 17.72 9.14
N ARG A 80 0.28 18.63 8.18
CA ARG A 80 1.52 19.38 8.00
C ARG A 80 1.74 20.37 9.16
N GLY A 81 2.93 20.34 9.74
CA GLY A 81 3.42 21.36 10.66
C GLY A 81 4.19 22.49 9.97
N PRO A 82 4.62 23.51 10.72
CA PRO A 82 5.19 24.75 10.16
C PRO A 82 6.57 24.57 9.52
N ASP A 83 7.41 23.69 10.07
CA ASP A 83 8.86 23.71 9.79
C ASP A 83 9.30 22.71 8.72
N ALA A 84 8.61 21.58 8.58
CA ALA A 84 8.91 20.55 7.58
C ALA A 84 7.68 19.68 7.30
N GLY A 85 7.50 19.25 6.05
CA GLY A 85 6.37 18.41 5.63
C GLY A 85 6.62 16.90 5.67
N MET A 86 7.64 16.40 6.39
CA MET A 86 8.03 14.97 6.34
C MET A 86 7.44 14.16 7.51
N ALA A 87 6.87 13.00 7.22
CA ALA A 87 6.47 12.01 8.23
C ALA A 87 6.95 10.61 7.87
N ALA A 88 7.31 9.83 8.89
CA ALA A 88 7.57 8.41 8.76
C ALA A 88 6.67 7.58 9.68
N LEU A 89 6.08 6.52 9.13
CA LEU A 89 5.35 5.51 9.88
C LEU A 89 6.02 4.16 9.59
N SER A 90 6.67 3.56 10.59
CA SER A 90 7.43 2.32 10.41
C SER A 90 7.06 1.23 11.41
N GLU A 91 6.93 -0.02 10.97
CA GLU A 91 6.60 -1.16 11.84
C GLU A 91 5.23 -0.96 12.52
N LEU A 92 4.20 -0.62 11.73
CA LEU A 92 2.85 -0.40 12.26
C LEU A 92 1.96 -1.62 11.96
N ALA A 93 1.14 -1.99 12.94
CA ALA A 93 -0.03 -2.84 12.74
C ALA A 93 -1.30 -2.03 13.08
N ILE A 94 -2.20 -1.89 12.13
CA ILE A 94 -3.43 -1.10 12.25
C ILE A 94 -4.64 -2.03 12.08
N GLY A 95 -5.53 -2.03 13.05
CA GLY A 95 -6.80 -2.75 13.01
C GLY A 95 -7.05 -3.64 14.24
N PRO A 96 -8.31 -4.02 14.51
CA PRO A 96 -9.53 -3.60 13.80
C PRO A 96 -9.88 -2.12 14.06
N LEU A 97 -10.59 -1.49 13.14
CA LEU A 97 -11.00 -0.08 13.20
C LEU A 97 -12.52 0.05 13.36
N ARG A 98 -12.97 1.22 13.83
CA ARG A 98 -14.39 1.50 14.11
C ARG A 98 -14.75 2.94 13.78
N SER A 99 -15.89 3.13 13.16
CA SER A 99 -16.49 4.44 12.95
C SER A 99 -17.98 4.38 13.25
N ASP A 100 -18.52 5.46 13.79
CA ASP A 100 -19.96 5.64 14.05
C ASP A 100 -20.67 6.36 12.89
N ASP A 101 -19.92 6.72 11.84
CA ASP A 101 -20.43 7.32 10.60
C ASP A 101 -19.74 6.69 9.39
N ALA A 102 -20.21 7.04 8.19
CA ALA A 102 -19.76 6.47 6.93
C ALA A 102 -18.30 6.73 6.54
N TYR A 103 -17.50 7.43 7.36
CA TYR A 103 -16.14 7.84 6.99
C TYR A 103 -15.09 7.23 7.91
N GLY A 104 -13.89 6.96 7.40
CA GLY A 104 -12.79 6.44 8.22
C GLY A 104 -11.57 6.08 7.39
N ALA A 105 -10.43 5.91 8.04
CA ALA A 105 -9.23 5.39 7.39
C ALA A 105 -8.26 4.73 8.37
N GLY A 106 -7.40 3.83 7.91
CA GLY A 106 -6.24 3.43 8.71
C GLY A 106 -5.29 4.59 8.91
N ILE A 107 -4.86 5.20 7.81
CA ILE A 107 -3.99 6.38 7.81
C ILE A 107 -4.67 7.49 7.02
N ARG A 108 -4.74 8.68 7.59
CA ARG A 108 -5.23 9.88 6.91
C ARG A 108 -4.17 10.96 6.89
N VAL A 109 -3.83 11.46 5.71
CA VAL A 109 -3.15 12.75 5.56
C VAL A 109 -4.22 13.80 5.33
N GLU A 110 -4.33 14.76 6.25
CA GLU A 110 -5.36 15.78 6.18
C GLU A 110 -5.14 16.67 4.95
N ALA A 111 -6.22 16.94 4.22
CA ALA A 111 -6.21 17.98 3.20
C ALA A 111 -5.81 19.31 3.85
N PRO A 112 -5.04 20.14 3.14
CA PRO A 112 -4.69 21.44 3.68
C PRO A 112 -5.93 22.30 3.94
N ARG A 113 -5.80 23.22 4.89
CA ARG A 113 -6.84 24.22 5.15
C ARG A 113 -6.75 25.31 4.09
N ASP A 114 -7.89 25.89 3.73
CA ASP A 114 -8.09 26.87 2.67
C ASP A 114 -6.85 27.76 2.41
N GLY A 115 -6.24 27.58 1.24
CA GLY A 115 -5.12 28.40 0.73
C GLY A 115 -3.71 27.89 1.02
N ASP A 116 -3.54 26.79 1.77
CA ASP A 116 -2.22 26.23 2.09
C ASP A 116 -1.88 25.00 1.24
N ASP A 117 -1.38 25.16 0.01
CA ASP A 117 -1.00 24.00 -0.84
C ASP A 117 0.32 23.32 -0.41
N SER A 118 0.73 23.45 0.85
CA SER A 118 2.01 22.94 1.30
C SER A 118 2.08 21.40 1.28
N PRO A 119 3.08 20.80 0.61
CA PRO A 119 3.10 19.37 0.35
C PRO A 119 3.45 18.55 1.59
N VAL A 120 2.85 17.37 1.75
CA VAL A 120 3.29 16.37 2.75
C VAL A 120 4.09 15.27 2.06
N ARG A 121 5.18 14.82 2.68
CA ARG A 121 5.95 13.65 2.26
C ARG A 121 5.81 12.58 3.32
N LEU A 122 5.12 11.49 2.98
CA LEU A 122 4.88 10.38 3.90
C LEU A 122 5.71 9.16 3.47
N PHE A 123 6.49 8.64 4.40
CA PHE A 123 7.27 7.41 4.25
C PHE A 123 6.63 6.30 5.09
N LEU A 124 6.26 5.20 4.44
CA LEU A 124 5.68 4.01 5.07
C LEU A 124 6.68 2.86 4.96
N HIS A 125 7.04 2.26 6.09
CA HIS A 125 7.94 1.11 6.13
C HIS A 125 7.36 -0.03 6.96
N ASP A 126 7.11 -1.19 6.34
CA ASP A 126 6.55 -2.36 7.03
C ASP A 126 5.26 -2.02 7.82
N VAL A 127 4.26 -1.53 7.08
CA VAL A 127 2.95 -1.15 7.62
C VAL A 127 1.93 -2.21 7.23
N GLN A 128 1.19 -2.73 8.19
CA GLN A 128 0.07 -3.64 7.96
C GLN A 128 -1.24 -3.00 8.40
N ILE A 129 -2.26 -3.06 7.55
CA ILE A 129 -3.62 -2.60 7.82
C ILE A 129 -4.58 -3.78 7.60
N VAL A 130 -5.32 -4.13 8.65
CA VAL A 130 -6.42 -5.12 8.63
C VAL A 130 -7.61 -4.46 9.32
N ALA A 131 -8.28 -3.57 8.59
CA ALA A 131 -9.19 -2.62 9.21
C ALA A 131 -10.49 -3.25 9.74
N ASP A 132 -10.93 -4.39 9.17
CA ASP A 132 -12.21 -5.04 9.53
C ASP A 132 -13.41 -4.07 9.43
N TRP A 133 -13.42 -3.29 8.35
CA TRP A 133 -14.54 -2.38 8.06
C TRP A 133 -15.80 -3.19 7.70
N PRO A 134 -17.00 -2.59 7.75
CA PRO A 134 -18.17 -3.15 7.07
C PRO A 134 -17.95 -3.26 5.56
N ASP A 135 -18.64 -4.21 4.93
CA ASP A 135 -18.61 -4.37 3.48
C ASP A 135 -19.13 -3.11 2.76
N TRP A 136 -18.53 -2.82 1.61
CA TRP A 136 -18.86 -1.68 0.78
C TRP A 136 -20.32 -1.71 0.29
N VAL A 137 -21.03 -0.61 0.52
CA VAL A 137 -22.39 -0.36 0.01
C VAL A 137 -22.41 0.87 -0.89
N SER A 138 -22.08 2.04 -0.34
CA SER A 138 -22.04 3.32 -1.07
C SER A 138 -21.14 4.34 -0.35
N TYR A 139 -20.93 5.49 -0.99
CA TYR A 139 -20.15 6.59 -0.38
C TYR A 139 -20.82 7.20 0.85
N GLU A 140 -22.15 7.12 0.93
CA GLU A 140 -22.94 7.65 2.04
C GLU A 140 -23.00 6.69 3.23
N GLU A 141 -22.59 5.43 3.06
CA GLU A 141 -22.71 4.39 4.09
C GLU A 141 -21.37 3.82 4.57
N THR A 142 -20.41 3.58 3.65
CA THR A 142 -19.19 2.82 3.94
C THR A 142 -17.94 3.37 3.25
N ASN A 143 -17.78 4.68 3.25
CA ASN A 143 -16.61 5.39 2.72
C ASN A 143 -15.40 5.31 3.66
N TYR A 144 -14.90 4.09 3.82
CA TYR A 144 -13.72 3.79 4.63
C TYR A 144 -12.54 3.42 3.76
N ASP A 145 -11.38 4.01 4.09
CA ASP A 145 -10.15 3.75 3.36
C ASP A 145 -9.12 2.95 4.17
N GLY A 146 -8.17 2.30 3.48
CA GLY A 146 -6.93 1.87 4.12
C GLY A 146 -6.05 3.08 4.40
N ILE A 147 -5.75 3.86 3.35
CA ILE A 147 -4.99 5.11 3.40
C ILE A 147 -5.69 6.20 2.59
N ASP A 148 -6.11 7.29 3.23
CA ASP A 148 -6.59 8.52 2.60
C ASP A 148 -5.46 9.56 2.59
N PHE A 149 -4.82 9.77 1.44
CA PHE A 149 -3.83 10.82 1.28
C PHE A 149 -4.49 12.07 0.74
N GLY A 150 -4.97 12.94 1.62
CA GLY A 150 -5.82 14.09 1.29
C GLY A 150 -5.10 15.36 0.80
N ALA A 151 -3.77 15.38 0.76
CA ALA A 151 -2.96 16.59 0.49
C ALA A 151 -2.14 16.47 -0.81
N PRO A 152 -1.66 17.60 -1.39
CA PRO A 152 -0.54 17.57 -2.33
C PRO A 152 0.73 17.01 -1.66
N GLY A 153 1.69 16.56 -2.48
CA GLY A 153 2.98 16.03 -2.02
C GLY A 153 3.27 14.61 -2.49
N GLU A 154 3.93 13.82 -1.65
CA GLU A 154 4.58 12.57 -2.06
C GLU A 154 4.30 11.44 -1.06
N LEU A 155 3.98 10.26 -1.58
CA LEU A 155 3.73 9.05 -0.79
C LEU A 155 4.70 7.94 -1.18
N TYR A 156 5.55 7.52 -0.25
CA TYR A 156 6.54 6.46 -0.46
C TYR A 156 6.25 5.28 0.45
N GLY A 157 6.11 4.07 -0.11
CA GLY A 157 5.82 2.86 0.67
C GLY A 157 6.77 1.72 0.37
N HIS A 158 7.34 1.12 1.41
CA HIS A 158 8.08 -0.13 1.33
C HIS A 158 7.44 -1.17 2.25
N ARG A 159 7.02 -2.32 1.70
CA ARG A 159 6.33 -3.40 2.44
C ARG A 159 5.03 -2.95 3.12
N VAL A 160 4.18 -2.25 2.37
CA VAL A 160 2.83 -1.89 2.85
C VAL A 160 1.88 -3.04 2.53
N ARG A 161 1.12 -3.50 3.53
CA ARG A 161 0.16 -4.60 3.40
C ARG A 161 -1.22 -4.14 3.84
N ILE A 162 -2.21 -4.21 2.97
CA ILE A 162 -3.61 -3.92 3.26
C ILE A 162 -4.41 -5.18 2.96
N ARG A 163 -4.87 -5.86 4.00
CA ARG A 163 -5.54 -7.17 3.88
C ARG A 163 -6.99 -7.08 4.31
N ASP A 164 -7.77 -8.03 3.79
CA ASP A 164 -9.20 -8.15 4.02
C ASP A 164 -9.94 -6.82 3.87
N TRP A 165 -9.47 -5.98 2.93
CA TRP A 165 -10.09 -4.68 2.68
C TRP A 165 -11.42 -4.88 1.94
N ASN A 166 -12.47 -4.30 2.47
CA ASN A 166 -13.84 -4.54 2.01
C ASN A 166 -14.68 -3.27 1.84
N ALA A 167 -14.11 -2.07 2.00
CA ALA A 167 -14.82 -0.79 1.93
C ALA A 167 -14.48 0.03 0.65
N ASP A 168 -14.36 1.37 0.70
CA ASP A 168 -14.24 2.21 -0.52
C ASP A 168 -12.90 2.08 -1.23
N ALA A 169 -11.79 2.44 -0.57
CA ALA A 169 -10.48 2.30 -1.18
C ALA A 169 -9.41 1.71 -0.26
N ALA A 170 -8.54 0.84 -0.78
CA ALA A 170 -7.37 0.45 0.01
C ALA A 170 -6.36 1.61 0.03
N LEU A 171 -6.16 2.27 -1.10
CA LEU A 171 -5.38 3.51 -1.24
C LEU A 171 -6.20 4.58 -1.98
N ASP A 172 -6.50 5.70 -1.32
CA ASP A 172 -7.08 6.90 -1.91
C ASP A 172 -6.06 8.03 -2.00
N ILE A 173 -5.38 8.16 -3.16
CA ILE A 173 -4.15 8.93 -3.29
C ILE A 173 -4.41 10.26 -4.02
N LYS A 174 -4.33 11.37 -3.27
CA LYS A 174 -4.37 12.75 -3.81
C LYS A 174 -2.99 13.41 -3.86
N ALA A 175 -1.92 12.64 -3.59
CA ALA A 175 -0.52 13.04 -3.73
C ALA A 175 -0.16 13.30 -5.20
N ASP A 176 0.80 14.19 -5.44
CA ASP A 176 1.35 14.47 -6.76
C ASP A 176 2.14 13.28 -7.32
N LEU A 177 2.78 12.53 -6.41
CA LEU A 177 3.57 11.35 -6.73
C LEU A 177 3.35 10.28 -5.67
N SER A 178 3.40 9.02 -6.09
CA SER A 178 3.45 7.91 -5.16
C SER A 178 4.36 6.81 -5.68
N GLN A 179 5.11 6.15 -4.80
CA GLN A 179 5.97 5.04 -5.18
C GLN A 179 5.87 3.95 -4.13
N PHE A 180 5.56 2.74 -4.58
CA PHE A 180 5.43 1.59 -3.72
C PHE A 180 6.35 0.45 -4.17
N VAL A 181 7.14 -0.07 -3.23
CA VAL A 181 7.91 -1.31 -3.36
C VAL A 181 7.30 -2.35 -2.42
N ALA A 182 6.97 -3.52 -2.98
CA ALA A 182 6.36 -4.62 -2.23
C ALA A 182 5.04 -4.22 -1.53
N LEU A 183 4.18 -3.49 -2.24
CA LEU A 183 2.80 -3.27 -1.82
C LEU A 183 1.98 -4.55 -2.01
N ASP A 184 1.23 -4.94 -1.00
CA ASP A 184 0.34 -6.11 -1.03
C ASP A 184 -1.07 -5.64 -0.63
N ILE A 185 -2.01 -5.68 -1.57
CA ILE A 185 -3.41 -5.35 -1.34
C ILE A 185 -4.25 -6.58 -1.65
N SER A 186 -5.09 -6.98 -0.71
CA SER A 186 -6.06 -8.06 -0.91
C SER A 186 -7.39 -7.74 -0.26
N GLY A 187 -8.49 -7.94 -0.99
CA GLY A 187 -9.85 -7.84 -0.44
C GLY A 187 -10.91 -7.56 -1.51
N GLY A 188 -12.18 -7.61 -1.11
CA GLY A 188 -13.35 -7.50 -1.99
C GLY A 188 -13.94 -6.09 -2.13
N GLY A 189 -13.35 -5.06 -1.53
CA GLY A 189 -13.90 -3.71 -1.54
C GLY A 189 -14.06 -3.08 -2.94
N ASN A 190 -14.45 -1.81 -2.96
CA ASN A 190 -14.81 -1.10 -4.18
C ASN A 190 -13.64 -0.76 -5.10
N ARG A 191 -12.59 -0.07 -4.63
CA ARG A 191 -11.40 0.26 -5.44
C ARG A 191 -10.06 0.03 -4.70
N PRO A 192 -9.20 -0.92 -5.12
CA PRO A 192 -7.92 -1.11 -4.46
C PRO A 192 -7.04 0.15 -4.47
N ILE A 193 -6.93 0.84 -5.61
CA ILE A 193 -6.12 2.06 -5.73
C ILE A 193 -6.89 3.12 -6.51
N ARG A 194 -6.89 4.34 -5.97
CA ARG A 194 -7.42 5.55 -6.61
C ARG A 194 -6.31 6.60 -6.71
N TYR A 195 -6.14 7.15 -7.91
CA TYR A 195 -5.22 8.26 -8.17
C TYR A 195 -6.01 9.48 -8.62
N TRP A 196 -5.88 10.56 -7.86
CA TRP A 196 -6.55 11.82 -8.19
C TRP A 196 -5.68 12.79 -8.98
N ARG A 197 -4.37 12.57 -9.03
CA ARG A 197 -3.41 13.40 -9.76
C ARG A 197 -2.71 12.58 -10.85
N ALA A 198 -2.04 13.30 -11.74
CA ALA A 198 -1.38 12.75 -12.92
C ALA A 198 -0.20 11.81 -12.59
N GLY A 199 0.47 12.01 -11.46
CA GLY A 199 1.68 11.26 -11.12
C GLY A 199 2.98 11.97 -11.56
N PRO A 200 4.10 11.23 -11.67
CA PRO A 200 4.14 9.78 -11.88
C PRO A 200 3.82 8.96 -10.62
N HIS A 201 3.25 7.78 -10.84
CA HIS A 201 3.04 6.76 -9.81
C HIS A 201 3.81 5.48 -10.15
N ASP A 202 4.38 4.82 -9.14
CA ASP A 202 5.18 3.61 -9.32
C ASP A 202 4.65 2.43 -8.48
N LEU A 203 4.47 1.28 -9.13
CA LEU A 203 4.22 0.00 -8.47
C LEU A 203 5.33 -0.98 -8.82
N VAL A 204 6.09 -1.40 -7.80
CA VAL A 204 7.31 -2.18 -7.97
C VAL A 204 7.24 -3.42 -7.09
N ALA A 205 7.45 -4.61 -7.66
CA ALA A 205 7.45 -5.88 -6.95
C ALA A 205 6.19 -6.10 -6.06
N SER A 206 5.03 -5.63 -6.55
CA SER A 206 3.79 -5.51 -5.76
C SER A 206 2.73 -6.56 -6.14
N ARG A 207 1.70 -6.75 -5.32
CA ARG A 207 0.58 -7.66 -5.55
C ARG A 207 -0.73 -6.99 -5.20
N ILE A 208 -1.60 -6.81 -6.19
CA ILE A 208 -2.91 -6.20 -6.03
C ILE A 208 -3.97 -7.24 -6.39
N SER A 209 -4.78 -7.64 -5.41
CA SER A 209 -5.78 -8.69 -5.57
C SER A 209 -7.16 -8.20 -5.14
N ARG A 210 -8.10 -8.26 -6.09
CA ARG A 210 -9.53 -8.07 -5.88
C ARG A 210 -10.29 -9.14 -6.67
N PRO A 211 -10.96 -10.09 -6.00
CA PRO A 211 -11.54 -11.26 -6.65
C PRO A 211 -12.73 -10.94 -7.58
N ASP A 212 -13.48 -9.86 -7.33
CA ASP A 212 -14.69 -9.52 -8.09
C ASP A 212 -14.40 -8.71 -9.37
N ASP A 213 -15.41 -8.56 -10.25
CA ASP A 213 -15.33 -7.99 -11.61
C ASP A 213 -15.14 -6.46 -11.73
N GLY A 214 -14.75 -5.75 -10.67
CA GLY A 214 -14.60 -4.28 -10.72
C GLY A 214 -13.17 -3.76 -10.96
N PRO A 215 -12.96 -2.44 -11.04
CA PRO A 215 -11.62 -1.87 -11.28
C PRO A 215 -10.60 -2.25 -10.21
N LEU A 216 -9.35 -2.45 -10.63
CA LEU A 216 -8.19 -2.57 -9.74
C LEU A 216 -7.52 -1.22 -9.53
N ILE A 217 -7.54 -0.37 -10.55
CA ILE A 217 -7.01 0.98 -10.49
C ILE A 217 -8.05 1.94 -11.07
N TRP A 218 -8.27 3.04 -10.37
CA TRP A 218 -9.09 4.15 -10.85
C TRP A 218 -8.24 5.42 -10.93
N PHE A 219 -8.44 6.21 -11.98
CA PHE A 219 -7.83 7.52 -12.17
C PHE A 219 -8.92 8.60 -12.28
N ALA A 220 -8.65 9.77 -11.71
CA ALA A 220 -9.52 10.93 -11.91
C ALA A 220 -9.51 11.38 -13.38
N ASP A 221 -8.32 11.56 -13.96
CA ASP A 221 -8.13 11.88 -15.38
C ASP A 221 -7.15 10.90 -16.01
N CYS A 222 -7.67 10.02 -16.84
CA CYS A 222 -6.86 9.03 -17.54
C CYS A 222 -5.98 9.66 -18.62
N ASP A 223 -6.30 10.80 -19.22
CA ASP A 223 -5.46 11.33 -20.31
C ASP A 223 -4.20 12.03 -19.78
N ALA A 224 -4.18 12.38 -18.49
CA ALA A 224 -3.03 12.96 -17.80
C ALA A 224 -2.25 11.96 -16.94
N ALA A 225 -2.82 10.80 -16.62
CA ALA A 225 -2.25 9.87 -15.65
C ALA A 225 -1.08 9.06 -16.20
N THR A 226 -0.01 8.96 -15.41
CA THR A 226 1.16 8.10 -15.66
C THR A 226 1.37 7.12 -14.51
N LEU A 227 1.32 5.82 -14.84
CA LEU A 227 1.62 4.72 -13.93
C LEU A 227 2.76 3.87 -14.50
N ARG A 228 3.84 3.73 -13.73
CA ARG A 228 4.98 2.87 -14.06
C ARG A 228 4.92 1.59 -13.23
N ILE A 229 5.14 0.46 -13.87
CA ILE A 229 4.94 -0.87 -13.29
C ILE A 229 6.18 -1.71 -13.51
N PHE A 230 6.75 -2.27 -12.43
CA PHE A 230 7.81 -3.27 -12.48
C PHE A 230 7.44 -4.47 -11.61
N ASP A 231 7.56 -5.69 -12.15
CA ASP A 231 7.34 -6.97 -11.45
C ASP A 231 6.11 -7.00 -10.52
N THR A 232 5.00 -6.38 -10.94
CA THR A 232 3.78 -6.26 -10.14
C THR A 232 2.68 -7.13 -10.72
N GLN A 233 1.95 -7.81 -9.85
CA GLN A 233 0.86 -8.71 -10.21
C GLN A 233 -0.50 -8.14 -9.85
N PHE A 234 -1.47 -8.37 -10.74
CA PHE A 234 -2.87 -7.94 -10.65
C PHE A 234 -3.75 -9.19 -10.74
N ASN A 235 -4.35 -9.63 -9.64
CA ASN A 235 -5.06 -10.93 -9.57
C ASN A 235 -4.21 -12.11 -10.10
N GLY A 236 -2.90 -12.09 -9.83
CA GLY A 236 -1.95 -13.10 -10.33
C GLY A 236 -1.48 -12.90 -11.78
N HIS A 237 -1.98 -11.88 -12.50
CA HIS A 237 -1.53 -11.55 -13.85
C HIS A 237 -0.41 -10.49 -13.83
N PRO A 238 0.61 -10.59 -14.69
CA PRO A 238 1.74 -9.65 -14.70
C PRO A 238 1.44 -8.30 -15.37
N ARG A 239 0.22 -8.12 -15.89
CA ARG A 239 -0.25 -6.87 -16.50
C ARG A 239 -1.63 -6.54 -15.98
N LEU A 240 -1.88 -5.25 -15.79
CA LEU A 240 -3.19 -4.71 -15.48
C LEU A 240 -4.09 -4.86 -16.71
N PRO A 241 -5.19 -5.64 -16.62
CA PRO A 241 -6.13 -5.75 -17.73
C PRO A 241 -6.84 -4.42 -17.98
N ALA A 242 -7.09 -4.08 -19.25
CA ALA A 242 -7.63 -2.76 -19.62
C ALA A 242 -9.06 -2.53 -19.07
N ASP A 243 -9.87 -3.58 -19.00
CA ASP A 243 -11.21 -3.59 -18.41
C ASP A 243 -11.21 -3.46 -16.87
N ARG A 244 -10.03 -3.53 -16.25
CA ARG A 244 -9.82 -3.34 -14.81
C ARG A 244 -9.30 -1.94 -14.47
N ILE A 245 -9.27 -1.05 -15.45
CA ILE A 245 -8.93 0.36 -15.30
C ILE A 245 -10.23 1.15 -15.40
N ALA A 246 -10.48 2.03 -14.44
CA ALA A 246 -11.59 2.97 -14.49
C ALA A 246 -11.09 4.41 -14.52
N CYS A 247 -11.82 5.26 -15.23
CA CYS A 247 -11.52 6.67 -15.41
C CYS A 247 -12.77 7.47 -14.99
N GLU A 248 -12.60 8.58 -14.29
CA GLU A 248 -13.69 9.56 -14.12
C GLU A 248 -13.77 10.48 -15.34
N SER A 249 -12.63 10.95 -15.85
CA SER A 249 -12.48 11.62 -17.14
C SER A 249 -11.32 11.04 -17.95
N GLY A 250 -11.24 11.42 -19.23
CA GLY A 250 -10.26 10.86 -20.16
C GLY A 250 -10.55 9.39 -20.52
N GLN A 251 -9.65 8.75 -21.27
CA GLN A 251 -9.86 7.37 -21.75
C GLN A 251 -8.60 6.49 -21.68
N GLY A 252 -7.39 7.06 -21.64
CA GLY A 252 -6.17 6.29 -21.82
C GLY A 252 -5.00 6.72 -20.94
N PRO A 253 -4.85 6.15 -19.72
CA PRO A 253 -3.66 6.40 -18.91
C PRO A 253 -2.41 5.86 -19.57
N GLU A 254 -1.30 6.58 -19.41
CA GLU A 254 0.01 6.08 -19.75
C GLU A 254 0.43 5.02 -18.72
N ILE A 255 0.38 3.75 -19.12
CA ILE A 255 0.88 2.64 -18.30
C ILE A 255 2.19 2.11 -18.89
N ALA A 256 3.29 2.46 -18.25
CA ALA A 256 4.62 2.03 -18.65
C ALA A 256 5.06 0.79 -17.87
N TYR A 257 5.20 -0.35 -18.56
CA TYR A 257 5.76 -1.57 -17.99
C TYR A 257 7.29 -1.56 -18.15
N LEU A 258 8.01 -1.44 -17.05
CA LEU A 258 9.46 -1.34 -17.03
C LEU A 258 10.11 -2.72 -17.19
N SER A 259 11.18 -2.80 -17.98
CA SER A 259 11.96 -4.02 -18.19
C SER A 259 13.13 -4.17 -17.20
N GLU A 260 13.53 -3.08 -16.55
CA GLU A 260 14.63 -3.02 -15.60
C GLU A 260 14.11 -2.64 -14.21
N ASP A 261 14.74 -3.17 -13.16
CA ASP A 261 14.35 -2.91 -11.79
C ASP A 261 14.65 -1.45 -11.40
N PRO A 262 13.64 -0.59 -11.17
CA PRO A 262 13.89 0.80 -10.87
C PRO A 262 14.51 1.00 -9.48
N ARG A 263 14.57 -0.05 -8.64
CA ARG A 263 15.27 -0.04 -7.34
C ARG A 263 16.79 -0.02 -7.47
N THR A 264 17.33 -0.39 -8.63
CA THR A 264 18.78 -0.39 -8.90
C THR A 264 19.21 0.81 -9.73
N THR A 265 18.29 1.73 -10.02
CA THR A 265 18.55 2.97 -10.76
C THR A 265 18.23 4.17 -9.88
N ASP A 266 18.38 5.39 -10.41
CA ASP A 266 17.97 6.63 -9.74
C ASP A 266 16.49 6.99 -10.00
N ALA A 267 15.68 6.09 -10.57
CA ALA A 267 14.29 6.35 -10.93
C ALA A 267 13.30 6.35 -9.76
N LEU A 268 13.67 5.71 -8.63
CA LEU A 268 12.92 5.75 -7.36
C LEU A 268 13.60 6.63 -6.32
N HIS A 269 12.80 7.12 -5.38
CA HIS A 269 13.28 7.83 -4.22
C HIS A 269 14.29 6.97 -3.41
N PRO A 270 15.37 7.55 -2.85
CA PRO A 270 16.41 6.80 -2.14
C PRO A 270 15.92 5.86 -1.03
N PHE A 271 14.85 6.23 -0.32
CA PHE A 271 14.15 5.39 0.67
C PHE A 271 13.72 4.02 0.12
N LEU A 272 13.43 3.91 -1.18
CA LEU A 272 12.91 2.71 -1.85
C LEU A 272 13.97 1.92 -2.60
N ARG A 273 15.24 2.33 -2.53
CA ARG A 273 16.31 1.66 -3.27
C ARG A 273 16.56 0.27 -2.73
N GLY A 274 16.71 -0.66 -3.67
CA GLY A 274 17.14 -2.01 -3.38
C GLY A 274 18.62 -2.02 -3.05
N CYS A 275 19.10 -3.18 -2.63
CA CYS A 275 20.53 -3.41 -2.60
C CYS A 275 20.97 -3.97 -3.95
N PRO A 276 22.14 -3.54 -4.47
CA PRO A 276 22.74 -4.23 -5.60
C PRO A 276 22.86 -5.72 -5.25
N ALA A 277 22.61 -6.59 -6.23
CA ALA A 277 22.85 -8.02 -6.03
C ALA A 277 24.31 -8.21 -5.58
N PRO A 278 24.59 -9.08 -4.60
CA PRO A 278 25.96 -9.42 -4.27
C PRO A 278 26.60 -10.02 -5.53
N ASP A 279 27.75 -9.48 -5.92
CA ASP A 279 28.60 -10.03 -6.98
C ASP A 279 28.98 -11.50 -6.70
#